data_AF-A0AAE3KD66-F1
#
_entry.id   AF-A0AAE3KD66-F1
#
_cell.length_a   1.000
_cell.length_b   1.000
_cell.length_c   1.000
_cell.angle_alpha   90.00
_cell.angle_beta   90.00
_cell.angle_gamma   90.00
#
_symmetry.space_group_name_H-M   'P 1'
#
loop_
_entity.id
_entity.type
_entity.pdbx_description
1 polymer ?
#
loop_
_entity_poly.entity_id
_entity_poly.type
_entity_poly.pdbx_seq_one_letter_code
_entity_poly.pdbx_strand_id
1 'polypeptide(L)'
;MQQDLKQRRETLEKQRDALAERLRKINLDFRRGLDRDLDEQAQELENAEVLQEIARVTAEELNRIELALQRIEQAMRHQQQ
;
A
#
# COMPACT_ATOMS: atom_id res chain seq x y z
N MET A 1 -23.55 3.97 16.02
CA MET A 1 -22.87 4.79 14.98
C MET A 1 -21.40 5.09 15.32
N GLN A 2 -21.05 5.65 16.49
CA GLN A 2 -19.63 5.92 16.82
C GLN A 2 -18.74 4.66 16.93
N GLN A 3 -19.25 3.55 17.47
CA GLN A 3 -18.50 2.28 17.50
C GLN A 3 -18.24 1.70 16.10
N ASP A 4 -19.19 1.86 15.18
CA ASP A 4 -19.08 1.40 13.78
C ASP A 4 -17.97 2.16 13.03
N LEU A 5 -17.91 3.49 13.20
CA LEU A 5 -16.85 4.32 12.63
C LEU A 5 -15.46 3.98 13.19
N LYS A 6 -15.37 3.70 14.51
CA LYS A 6 -14.11 3.25 15.13
C LYS A 6 -13.65 1.90 14.56
N GLN A 7 -14.54 0.92 14.48
CA GLN A 7 -14.22 -0.40 13.91
C GLN A 7 -13.77 -0.27 12.46
N ARG A 8 -14.48 0.54 11.66
CA ARG A 8 -14.15 0.78 10.25
C ARG A 8 -12.79 1.47 10.10
N ARG A 9 -12.45 2.40 11.00
CA ARG A 9 -11.12 3.02 11.05
C ARG A 9 -10.04 1.99 11.33
N GLU A 10 -10.21 1.16 12.37
CA GLU A 10 -9.23 0.12 12.72
C GLU A 10 -9.03 -0.90 11.60
N THR A 11 -10.10 -1.30 10.90
CA THR A 11 -9.99 -2.19 9.74
C THR A 11 -9.18 -1.54 8.61
N LEU A 12 -9.44 -0.27 8.31
CA LEU A 12 -8.71 0.47 7.27
C LEU A 12 -7.24 0.73 7.66
N GLU A 13 -6.96 1.00 8.94
CA GLU A 13 -5.59 1.12 9.46
C GLU A 13 -4.81 -0.18 9.28
N LYS A 14 -5.41 -1.33 9.63
CA LYS A 14 -4.79 -2.65 9.40
C LYS A 14 -4.53 -2.93 7.92
N GLN A 15 -5.48 -2.59 7.05
CA GLN A 15 -5.31 -2.77 5.60
C GLN A 15 -4.19 -1.86 5.05
N ARG A 16 -4.13 -0.59 5.47
CA ARG A 16 -3.04 0.32 5.12
C ARG A 16 -1.69 -0.25 5.52
N ASP A 17 -1.56 -0.71 6.76
CA ASP A 17 -0.30 -1.22 7.28
C ASP A 17 0.16 -2.48 6.54
N ALA A 18 -0.78 -3.38 6.22
CA ALA A 18 -0.50 -4.58 5.42
C ALA A 18 -0.05 -4.25 3.99
N LEU A 19 -0.70 -3.28 3.32
CA LEU A 19 -0.31 -2.83 1.99
C LEU A 19 1.06 -2.13 2.01
N ALA A 20 1.33 -1.31 3.03
CA ALA A 20 2.62 -0.65 3.21
C ALA A 20 3.76 -1.64 3.48
N GLU A 21 3.49 -2.73 4.22
CA GLU A 21 4.46 -3.81 4.40
C GLU A 21 4.70 -4.58 3.09
N ARG A 22 3.63 -4.91 2.35
CA ARG A 22 3.74 -5.58 1.05
C ARG A 22 4.57 -4.77 0.06
N LEU A 23 4.32 -3.46 -0.04
CA LEU A 23 5.08 -2.55 -0.89
C LEU A 23 6.57 -2.49 -0.51
N ARG A 24 6.87 -2.52 0.80
CA ARG A 24 8.26 -2.56 1.29
C ARG A 24 8.97 -3.86 0.90
N LYS A 25 8.30 -5.00 0.99
CA LYS A 25 8.87 -6.30 0.56
C LYS A 25 9.17 -6.33 -0.93
N ILE A 26 8.21 -5.90 -1.75
CA ILE A 26 8.36 -5.78 -3.21
C ILE A 26 9.59 -4.92 -3.57
N ASN A 27 9.76 -3.76 -2.93
CA ASN A 27 10.91 -2.89 -3.17
C ASN A 27 12.24 -3.49 -2.69
N LEU A 28 12.25 -4.27 -1.60
CA LEU A 28 13.45 -4.91 -1.08
C LEU A 28 13.91 -6.05 -1.99
N ASP A 29 12.97 -6.87 -2.46
CA ASP A 29 13.23 -7.98 -3.36
C ASP A 29 13.75 -7.47 -4.72
N PHE A 30 13.17 -6.39 -5.24
CA PHE A 30 13.65 -5.72 -6.45
C PHE A 30 15.12 -5.27 -6.34
N ARG A 31 15.51 -4.67 -5.21
CA ARG A 31 16.89 -4.20 -4.98
C ARG A 31 17.91 -5.35 -4.86
N ARG A 32 17.46 -6.56 -4.53
CA ARG A 32 18.34 -7.74 -4.38
C ARG A 32 18.57 -8.50 -5.70
N GLY A 33 17.66 -8.37 -6.68
CA GLY A 33 17.76 -9.08 -7.98
C GLY A 33 18.75 -8.46 -8.98
N LEU A 34 19.03 -7.15 -8.86
CA LEU A 34 19.84 -6.38 -9.83
C LEU A 34 21.36 -6.68 -9.85
N ASP A 35 21.85 -7.62 -9.05
CA ASP A 35 23.29 -7.88 -8.84
C ASP A 35 23.84 -9.10 -9.63
N ARG A 36 23.13 -9.56 -10.68
CA ARG A 36 23.44 -10.81 -11.40
C ARG A 36 23.59 -10.66 -12.93
N ASP A 37 24.27 -11.66 -13.49
CA ASP A 37 24.89 -11.72 -14.83
C ASP A 37 23.98 -11.35 -16.03
N LEU A 38 24.62 -10.94 -17.14
CA LEU A 38 24.01 -10.34 -18.34
C LEU A 38 22.93 -11.18 -19.05
N ASP A 39 22.91 -12.50 -18.89
CA ASP A 39 21.88 -13.39 -19.47
C ASP A 39 20.54 -13.32 -18.73
N GLU A 40 20.50 -12.91 -17.46
CA GLU A 40 19.26 -12.77 -16.68
C GLU A 40 18.57 -11.40 -16.92
N GLN A 41 19.20 -10.50 -17.68
CA GLN A 41 18.79 -9.10 -17.80
C GLN A 41 17.41 -8.90 -18.48
N ALA A 42 17.05 -9.74 -19.45
CA ALA A 42 15.74 -9.64 -20.11
C ALA A 42 14.59 -10.02 -19.16
N GLN A 43 14.79 -11.06 -18.35
CA GLN A 43 13.80 -11.51 -17.37
C GLN A 43 13.71 -10.55 -16.18
N GLU A 44 14.84 -9.98 -15.76
CA GLU A 44 14.86 -8.95 -14.72
C GLU A 44 14.18 -7.64 -15.16
N LEU A 45 14.27 -7.26 -16.45
CA LEU A 45 13.53 -6.12 -16.99
C LEU A 45 12.01 -6.37 -16.98
N GLU A 46 11.56 -7.53 -17.43
CA GLU A 46 10.14 -7.91 -17.36
C GLU A 46 9.64 -7.94 -15.90
N ASN A 47 10.44 -8.53 -14.99
CA ASN A 47 10.16 -8.50 -13.55
C ASN A 47 10.10 -7.07 -13.01
N ALA A 48 10.99 -6.18 -13.44
CA ALA A 48 11.01 -4.78 -13.03
C ALA A 48 9.72 -4.05 -13.43
N GLU A 49 9.25 -4.24 -14.66
CA GLU A 49 8.00 -3.63 -15.15
C GLU A 49 6.78 -4.15 -14.37
N VAL A 50 6.71 -5.46 -14.12
CA VAL A 50 5.64 -6.07 -13.32
C VAL A 50 5.66 -5.55 -11.88
N LEU A 51 6.84 -5.49 -11.25
CA LEU A 51 6.98 -5.00 -9.88
C LEU A 51 6.65 -3.51 -9.76
N GLN A 52 7.00 -2.71 -10.77
CA GLN A 52 6.61 -1.29 -10.83
C GLN A 52 5.10 -1.13 -10.95
N GLU A 53 4.42 -1.91 -11.79
CA GLU A 53 2.97 -1.84 -11.90
C GLU A 53 2.28 -2.27 -10.60
N ILE A 54 2.76 -3.34 -9.94
CA ILE A 54 2.26 -3.74 -8.63
C ILE A 54 2.46 -2.62 -7.60
N ALA A 55 3.63 -1.98 -7.59
CA ALA A 55 3.91 -0.87 -6.69
C ALA A 55 2.98 0.32 -6.96
N ARG A 56 2.75 0.65 -8.23
CA ARG A 56 1.84 1.73 -8.66
C ARG A 56 0.41 1.47 -8.19
N VAL A 57 -0.14 0.29 -8.47
CA VAL A 57 -1.50 -0.09 -8.08
C VAL A 57 -1.64 -0.15 -6.55
N THR A 58 -0.64 -0.69 -5.86
CA THR A 58 -0.64 -0.74 -4.38
C THR A 58 -0.60 0.65 -3.77
N ALA A 59 0.17 1.59 -4.35
CA ALA A 59 0.21 2.98 -3.92
C ALA A 59 -1.12 3.71 -4.15
N GLU A 60 -1.80 3.45 -5.27
CA GLU A 60 -3.14 3.97 -5.53
C GLU A 60 -4.15 3.47 -4.50
N GLU A 61 -4.11 2.18 -4.17
CA GLU A 61 -4.98 1.58 -3.16
C GLU A 61 -4.72 2.16 -1.77
N LEU A 62 -3.44 2.33 -1.40
CA LEU A 62 -3.05 2.98 -0.15
C LEU A 62 -3.62 4.40 -0.05
N ASN A 63 -3.50 5.20 -1.12
CA ASN A 63 -4.04 6.55 -1.17
C ASN A 63 -5.56 6.56 -0.99
N ARG A 64 -6.29 5.62 -1.61
CA ARG A 64 -7.74 5.47 -1.41
C ARG A 64 -8.10 5.18 0.04
N ILE A 65 -7.33 4.32 0.71
CA ILE A 65 -7.54 4.00 2.13
C ILE A 65 -7.24 5.22 3.02
N GLU A 66 -6.17 5.95 2.74
CA GLU A 66 -5.84 7.19 3.48
C GLU A 66 -6.93 8.24 3.34
N LEU A 67 -7.45 8.46 2.13
CA LEU A 67 -8.60 9.34 1.90
C LEU A 67 -9.85 8.89 2.66
N ALA A 68 -10.11 7.57 2.71
CA ALA A 68 -11.23 7.03 3.48
C ALA A 68 -11.05 7.24 4.99
N LEU A 69 -9.84 7.05 5.52
CA LEU A 69 -9.49 7.31 6.91
C LEU A 69 -9.67 8.80 7.27
N GLN A 70 -9.21 9.71 6.42
CA GLN A 70 -9.40 11.15 6.61
C GLN A 70 -10.89 11.53 6.71
N ARG A 71 -11.74 10.96 5.84
CA ARG A 71 -13.18 11.19 5.89
C ARG A 71 -13.81 10.68 7.18
N ILE A 72 -13.41 9.49 7.63
CA ILE A 72 -13.88 8.92 8.91
C ILE A 72 -13.44 9.80 10.08
N GLU A 73 -12.18 10.28 10.07
CA GLU A 73 -11.66 11.13 11.12
C GLU A 73 -12.40 12.48 11.19
N GLN A 74 -12.65 13.12 10.05
CA GLN A 74 -13.46 14.33 9.99
C GLN A 74 -14.88 14.10 10.52
N ALA A 75 -15.53 13.02 10.07
CA ALA A 75 -16.87 12.67 10.55
C ALA A 75 -16.90 12.43 12.07
N MET A 76 -15.87 11.80 12.63
CA MET A 76 -15.75 11.59 14.07
C MET A 76 -15.54 12.90 14.83
N ARG A 77 -14.70 13.82 14.33
CA ARG A 77 -14.48 15.14 14.94
C ARG A 77 -15.76 15.99 14.97
N HIS A 78 -16.53 15.97 13.89
CA HIS A 78 -17.83 16.67 13.81
C HIS A 78 -18.89 16.10 14.76
N GLN A 79 -18.80 14.83 15.18
CA GLN A 79 -19.71 14.22 16.14
C GLN A 79 -19.34 14.48 17.61
N GLN A 80 -18.20 15.12 17.87
CA GLN A 80 -17.69 15.40 19.23
C GLN A 80 -17.84 16.88 19.64
N GLN A 81 -18.36 17.73 18.75
CA GLN A 81 -18.70 19.14 18.99
C GLN A 81 -20.19 19.28 19.22
#